data_AF-A0A9W7TUG4-F1
#
_entry.id   AF-A0A9W7TUG4-F1
#
_cell.length_a   1.000
_cell.length_b   1.000
_cell.length_c   1.000
_cell.angle_alpha   90.00
_cell.angle_beta   90.00
_cell.angle_gamma   90.00
#
_symmetry.space_group_name_H-M   'P 1'
#
loop_
_entity.id
_entity.type
_entity.pdbx_description
1 polymer ?
#
loop_
_entity_poly.entity_id
_entity_poly.type
_entity_poly.pdbx_seq_one_letter_code
_entity_poly.pdbx_strand_id
1 'polypeptide(L)'
;MKAVSRNWVASVHIALSIIGLPYTVVTSGICRTNPISRIPSLCAYRSVYMPSATHIKARCPVYPGSHTTRFPVPDDKVDWETDWPQYSPVNYTAPFVLKKPVWADPEIVEFSPQFNSLDGSVDRRSHKDPYRIQNGKPLNPHGRTGLEGRGLLGRWGPNHAADPIVTRWKTDSVGQCVNNTNSQRPVLQFVSIKRVDCGEWAIPGGMVDPGERVSQTLQREFSEEALNTLQASPSEKEKIQKRITELFDSDGLQVRLCKLW
;
A
#
# COMPACT_ATOMS: atom_id res chain seq x y z
N MET A 1 21.31 6.10 -11.39
CA MET A 1 20.92 6.51 -10.01
C MET A 1 19.99 7.71 -10.02
N LYS A 2 18.68 7.53 -9.76
CA LYS A 2 17.68 8.61 -9.73
C LYS A 2 17.14 8.80 -8.30
N ALA A 3 17.06 10.05 -7.86
CA ALA A 3 16.55 10.41 -6.55
C ALA A 3 15.05 10.12 -6.45
N VAL A 4 14.60 9.62 -5.29
CA VAL A 4 13.18 9.44 -4.97
C VAL A 4 12.55 10.84 -4.84
N SER A 5 11.70 11.22 -5.78
CA SER A 5 10.98 12.49 -5.73
C SER A 5 9.93 12.47 -4.62
N ARG A 6 10.01 13.43 -3.69
CA ARG A 6 9.03 13.65 -2.60
C ARG A 6 8.07 14.81 -2.88
N ASN A 7 7.90 15.23 -4.14
CA ASN A 7 7.08 16.40 -4.47
C ASN A 7 5.67 16.03 -4.99
N TRP A 8 4.70 16.32 -4.12
CA TRP A 8 3.35 16.85 -4.34
C TRP A 8 2.15 15.97 -4.75
N VAL A 9 1.09 16.22 -3.98
CA VAL A 9 -0.37 16.28 -4.24
C VAL A 9 -0.86 15.68 -5.55
N ALA A 10 -1.23 14.41 -5.49
CA ALA A 10 -2.53 13.93 -5.94
C ALA A 10 -2.74 12.54 -5.34
N SER A 11 -3.87 12.32 -4.69
CA SER A 11 -4.32 10.98 -4.36
C SER A 11 -4.44 10.19 -5.67
N VAL A 12 -3.46 9.33 -5.96
CA VAL A 12 -3.62 8.28 -6.96
C VAL A 12 -4.56 7.26 -6.33
N HIS A 13 -5.86 7.51 -6.49
CA HIS A 13 -6.84 6.45 -6.42
C HIS A 13 -6.52 5.51 -7.57
N ILE A 14 -6.01 4.32 -7.28
CA ILE A 14 -6.19 3.19 -8.19
C ILE A 14 -7.67 2.82 -8.09
N ALA A 15 -8.51 3.67 -8.69
CA ALA A 15 -9.88 3.34 -9.00
C ALA A 15 -9.81 2.57 -10.32
N LEU A 16 -10.08 1.27 -10.25
CA LEU A 16 -10.55 0.55 -11.42
C LEU A 16 -11.97 1.07 -11.70
N SER A 17 -12.06 2.25 -12.32
CA SER A 17 -13.32 2.77 -12.81
C SER A 17 -13.73 1.91 -14.00
N ILE A 18 -14.59 0.93 -13.74
CA ILE A 18 -15.44 0.35 -14.78
C ILE A 18 -16.31 1.51 -15.27
N ILE A 19 -16.00 1.99 -16.47
CA ILE A 19 -16.75 3.05 -17.14
C ILE A 19 -18.15 2.49 -17.45
N GLY A 20 -19.11 2.79 -16.58
CA GLY A 20 -20.54 2.73 -16.86
C GLY A 20 -20.99 4.09 -17.40
N LEU A 21 -21.63 4.06 -18.57
CA LEU A 21 -22.04 5.15 -19.45
C LEU A 21 -22.81 6.32 -18.80
N PRO A 22 -22.85 7.50 -19.45
CA PRO A 22 -23.58 8.66 -18.96
C PRO A 22 -25.07 8.51 -19.29
N TYR A 23 -25.91 8.40 -18.27
CA TYR A 23 -27.30 8.81 -18.38
C TYR A 23 -27.52 9.99 -17.45
N THR A 24 -27.58 11.17 -18.06
CA THR A 24 -28.09 12.40 -17.45
C THR A 24 -29.53 12.20 -17.05
N VAL A 25 -29.80 12.02 -15.76
CA VAL A 25 -31.14 12.24 -15.21
C VAL A 25 -31.25 13.73 -14.93
N VAL A 26 -31.89 14.44 -15.85
CA VAL A 26 -32.37 15.81 -15.62
C VAL A 26 -33.52 15.71 -14.63
N THR A 27 -33.31 16.17 -13.39
CA THR A 27 -34.42 16.44 -12.49
C THR A 27 -34.85 17.90 -12.70
N SER A 28 -36.04 18.06 -13.28
CA SER A 28 -36.73 19.34 -13.44
C SER A 28 -37.17 19.88 -12.07
N GLY A 29 -36.30 20.68 -11.45
CA GLY A 29 -36.66 21.50 -10.29
C GLY A 29 -37.35 22.79 -10.73
N ILE A 30 -38.65 22.89 -10.50
CA ILE A 30 -39.44 24.11 -10.73
C ILE A 30 -39.03 25.16 -9.69
N CYS A 31 -38.30 26.19 -10.11
CA CYS A 31 -38.07 27.38 -9.29
C CYS A 31 -39.29 28.31 -9.41
N ARG A 32 -40.10 28.42 -8.35
CA ARG A 32 -41.04 29.52 -8.20
C ARG A 32 -40.27 30.80 -7.93
N THR A 33 -40.41 31.78 -8.82
CA THR A 33 -39.91 33.14 -8.63
C THR A 33 -40.89 33.91 -7.74
N ASN A 34 -40.42 34.36 -6.58
CA ASN A 34 -41.00 35.53 -5.90
C ASN A 34 -39.92 36.62 -5.86
N PRO A 35 -40.20 37.84 -6.34
CA PRO A 35 -39.26 38.94 -6.27
C PRO A 35 -39.29 39.55 -4.86
N ILE A 36 -38.24 40.31 -4.54
CA ILE A 36 -38.04 41.06 -3.28
C ILE A 36 -37.24 40.27 -2.22
N SER A 37 -35.92 40.18 -2.43
CA SER A 37 -34.91 40.71 -1.50
C SER A 37 -33.53 40.33 -2.00
N ARG A 38 -32.71 41.32 -2.37
CA ARG A 38 -31.30 41.15 -2.71
C ARG A 38 -30.50 40.99 -1.41
N ILE A 39 -30.28 39.75 -0.98
CA ILE A 39 -29.15 39.40 -0.10
C ILE A 39 -28.59 38.08 -0.64
N PRO A 40 -27.34 38.01 -1.13
CA PRO A 40 -26.75 36.73 -1.48
C PRO A 40 -26.53 35.95 -0.18
N SER A 41 -27.36 34.92 0.03
CA SER A 41 -27.13 33.89 1.03
C SER A 41 -25.74 33.30 0.77
N LEU A 42 -24.82 33.50 1.71
CA LEU A 42 -23.62 32.69 1.85
C LEU A 42 -24.09 31.25 2.09
N CYS A 43 -24.30 30.50 1.00
CA CYS A 43 -24.32 29.05 1.06
C CYS A 43 -22.95 28.62 1.56
N ALA A 44 -22.86 28.42 2.88
CA ALA A 44 -21.77 27.70 3.49
C ALA A 44 -21.70 26.36 2.78
N TYR A 45 -20.71 26.19 1.91
CA TYR A 45 -20.32 24.88 1.43
C TYR A 45 -19.89 24.11 2.68
N ARG A 46 -20.83 23.36 3.27
CA ARG A 46 -20.46 22.21 4.09
C ARG A 46 -19.64 21.34 3.16
N SER A 47 -18.32 21.42 3.31
CA SER A 47 -17.42 20.39 2.84
C SER A 47 -18.00 19.10 3.42
N VAL A 48 -18.67 18.33 2.58
CA VAL A 48 -19.07 16.98 2.94
C VAL A 48 -17.74 16.26 3.06
N TYR A 49 -17.26 16.17 4.30
CA TYR A 49 -16.07 15.41 4.64
C TYR A 49 -16.41 13.97 4.29
N MET A 50 -16.08 13.57 3.07
CA MET A 50 -16.13 12.17 2.66
C MET A 50 -15.17 11.47 3.61
N PRO A 51 -15.65 10.57 4.48
CA PRO A 51 -14.77 9.83 5.37
C PRO A 51 -13.73 9.13 4.49
N SER A 52 -12.45 9.23 4.84
CA SER A 52 -11.44 8.48 4.11
C SER A 52 -11.86 7.01 4.10
N ALA A 53 -11.83 6.35 2.93
CA ALA A 53 -12.20 4.95 2.83
C ALA A 53 -11.52 4.14 3.94
N THR A 54 -12.32 3.60 4.86
CA THR A 54 -11.80 2.89 6.03
C THR A 54 -11.14 1.59 5.59
N HIS A 55 -9.99 1.26 6.17
CA HIS A 55 -9.29 -0.01 5.96
C HIS A 55 -10.15 -1.22 6.35
N ILE A 56 -10.74 -1.91 5.37
CA ILE A 56 -11.61 -3.08 5.58
C ILE A 56 -10.77 -4.33 5.88
N LYS A 57 -9.74 -4.61 5.06
CA LYS A 57 -8.91 -5.82 5.18
C LYS A 57 -8.21 -5.94 6.53
N ALA A 58 -7.71 -4.82 7.06
CA ALA A 58 -7.07 -4.77 8.37
C ALA A 58 -8.02 -5.02 9.57
N ARG A 59 -9.35 -5.04 9.34
CA ARG A 59 -10.39 -5.30 10.34
C ARG A 59 -11.12 -6.63 10.12
N CYS A 60 -10.66 -7.48 9.19
CA CYS A 60 -11.22 -8.82 9.02
C CYS A 60 -11.24 -9.58 10.37
N PRO A 61 -12.36 -10.26 10.72
CA PRO A 61 -12.57 -10.79 12.08
C PRO A 61 -11.46 -11.71 12.58
N VAL A 62 -10.93 -12.56 11.71
CA VAL A 62 -9.85 -13.50 12.05
C VAL A 62 -8.53 -12.96 11.51
N TYR A 63 -7.51 -12.92 12.37
CA TYR A 63 -6.17 -12.51 11.96
C TYR A 63 -5.51 -13.58 11.07
N PRO A 64 -4.93 -13.23 9.91
CA PRO A 64 -4.37 -14.20 8.97
C PRO A 64 -3.37 -15.18 9.61
N GLY A 65 -3.43 -16.45 9.22
CA GLY A 65 -2.52 -17.50 9.71
C GLY A 65 -2.72 -17.87 11.19
N SER A 66 -3.89 -17.54 11.78
CA SER A 66 -4.18 -17.82 13.19
C SER A 66 -5.66 -18.10 13.43
N HIS A 67 -6.01 -18.48 14.67
CA HIS A 67 -7.40 -18.52 15.17
C HIS A 67 -7.75 -17.28 16.00
N THR A 68 -6.87 -16.27 16.04
CA THR A 68 -7.07 -15.06 16.83
C THR A 68 -8.19 -14.23 16.21
N THR A 69 -9.25 -14.01 16.99
CA THR A 69 -10.36 -13.14 16.59
C THR A 69 -10.10 -11.72 17.11
N ARG A 70 -10.23 -10.73 16.24
CA ARG A 70 -10.06 -9.31 16.58
C ARG A 70 -11.26 -8.81 17.37
N PHE A 71 -11.05 -7.76 18.15
CA PHE A 71 -12.14 -6.96 18.70
C PHE A 71 -12.92 -6.31 17.54
N PRO A 72 -14.25 -6.46 17.42
CA PRO A 72 -15.01 -5.87 16.32
C PRO A 72 -14.90 -4.34 16.32
N VAL A 73 -14.55 -3.75 15.18
CA VAL A 73 -14.46 -2.29 15.01
C VAL A 73 -15.46 -1.84 13.95
N PRO A 74 -16.61 -1.25 14.33
CA PRO A 74 -17.54 -0.60 13.42
C PRO A 74 -16.90 0.57 12.65
N ASP A 75 -17.42 0.91 11.47
CA ASP A 75 -16.85 1.94 10.59
C ASP A 75 -16.81 3.34 11.25
N ASP A 76 -17.80 3.68 12.05
CA ASP A 76 -17.89 4.95 12.81
C ASP A 76 -16.94 5.02 14.01
N LYS A 77 -16.27 3.91 14.35
CA LYS A 77 -15.33 3.79 15.46
C LYS A 77 -13.88 3.55 15.03
N VAL A 78 -13.61 3.56 13.72
CA VAL A 78 -12.26 3.37 13.16
C VAL A 78 -11.33 4.51 13.57
N ASP A 79 -11.79 5.76 13.50
CA ASP A 79 -10.94 6.92 13.78
C ASP A 79 -10.54 7.00 15.26
N TRP A 80 -9.24 7.08 15.53
CA TRP A 80 -8.68 7.24 16.87
C TRP A 80 -9.22 8.46 17.62
N GLU A 81 -9.61 9.53 16.92
CA GLU A 81 -10.20 10.73 17.55
C GLU A 81 -11.63 10.48 18.08
N THR A 82 -12.29 9.43 17.59
CA THR A 82 -13.60 9.06 18.13
C THR A 82 -13.42 8.45 19.50
N ASP A 83 -14.03 9.07 20.52
CA ASP A 83 -14.02 8.55 21.87
C ASP A 83 -14.68 7.16 21.91
N TRP A 84 -13.98 6.23 22.53
CA TRP A 84 -14.43 4.85 22.65
C TRP A 84 -13.75 4.14 23.82
N PRO A 85 -14.15 4.42 25.07
CA PRO A 85 -13.55 3.85 26.27
C PRO A 85 -13.67 2.32 26.35
N GLN A 86 -14.69 1.75 25.69
CA GLN A 86 -14.93 0.30 25.64
C GLN A 86 -14.02 -0.43 24.64
N TYR A 87 -13.21 0.29 23.85
CA TYR A 87 -12.30 -0.33 22.89
C TYR A 87 -11.25 -1.18 23.62
N SER A 88 -11.34 -2.49 23.45
CA SER A 88 -10.46 -3.47 24.10
C SER A 88 -9.85 -4.39 23.05
N PRO A 89 -8.84 -3.93 22.28
CA PRO A 89 -8.23 -4.73 21.23
C PRO A 89 -7.60 -6.00 21.79
N VAL A 90 -7.65 -7.08 21.01
CA VAL A 90 -7.00 -8.34 21.38
C VAL A 90 -5.49 -8.21 21.20
N ASN A 91 -4.70 -8.62 22.19
CA ASN A 91 -3.25 -8.62 22.06
C ASN A 91 -2.76 -9.90 21.39
N TYR A 92 -2.07 -9.74 20.25
CA TYR A 92 -1.53 -10.86 19.50
C TYR A 92 -0.24 -10.50 18.76
N THR A 93 0.78 -11.32 19.01
CA THR A 93 2.01 -11.41 18.22
C THR A 93 2.28 -12.88 17.96
N ALA A 94 2.58 -13.24 16.72
CA ALA A 94 2.74 -14.63 16.33
C ALA A 94 3.94 -15.28 17.06
N PRO A 95 3.87 -16.57 17.43
CA PRO A 95 4.93 -17.23 18.20
C PRO A 95 6.32 -17.15 17.56
N PHE A 96 6.42 -17.19 16.23
CA PHE A 96 7.71 -17.07 15.55
C PHE A 96 8.28 -15.65 15.55
N VAL A 97 7.44 -14.62 15.63
CA VAL A 97 7.87 -13.23 15.84
C VAL A 97 8.40 -13.07 17.28
N LEU A 98 7.72 -13.68 18.26
CA LEU A 98 8.15 -13.67 19.66
C LEU A 98 9.49 -14.38 19.90
N LYS A 99 9.91 -15.28 19.00
CA LYS A 99 11.25 -15.90 19.01
C LYS A 99 12.37 -14.94 18.58
N LYS A 100 12.05 -13.69 18.25
CA LYS A 100 13.00 -12.62 17.90
C LYS A 100 13.96 -13.01 16.76
N PRO A 101 13.45 -13.47 15.59
CA PRO A 101 14.31 -13.64 14.43
C PRO A 101 14.96 -12.32 14.02
N VAL A 102 16.04 -12.36 13.25
CA VAL A 102 16.86 -11.19 12.89
C VAL A 102 16.05 -10.04 12.27
N TRP A 103 14.95 -10.35 11.57
CA TRP A 103 14.06 -9.39 10.94
C TRP A 103 12.96 -8.83 11.86
N ALA A 104 12.83 -9.33 13.10
CA ALA A 104 11.81 -8.90 14.05
C ALA A 104 12.42 -8.05 15.18
N ASP A 105 11.66 -7.05 15.62
CA ASP A 105 12.02 -6.27 16.79
C ASP A 105 11.87 -7.10 18.09
N PRO A 106 12.54 -6.72 19.19
CA PRO A 106 12.19 -7.17 20.52
C PRO A 106 10.76 -6.70 20.93
N GLU A 107 10.28 -7.14 22.09
CA GLU A 107 9.06 -6.55 22.67
C GLU A 107 9.34 -5.10 23.09
N ILE A 108 8.33 -4.22 23.01
CA ILE A 108 8.53 -2.76 23.16
C ILE A 108 9.16 -2.35 24.50
N VAL A 109 9.00 -3.18 25.54
CA VAL A 109 9.56 -2.96 26.87
C VAL A 109 11.05 -3.29 26.98
N GLU A 110 11.60 -4.00 25.99
CA GLU A 110 12.98 -4.52 26.00
C GLU A 110 13.97 -3.63 25.24
N PHE A 111 13.50 -2.63 24.50
CA PHE A 111 14.35 -1.74 23.70
C PHE A 111 13.71 -0.37 23.48
N SER A 112 14.48 0.60 22.99
CA SER A 112 14.04 2.00 22.82
C SER A 112 14.12 2.46 21.36
N PRO A 113 13.13 2.09 20.52
CA PRO A 113 13.12 2.42 19.09
C PRO A 113 13.01 3.92 18.83
N GLN A 114 13.72 4.40 17.81
CA GLN A 114 13.59 5.77 17.31
C GLN A 114 12.50 5.86 16.24
N PHE A 115 11.23 5.86 16.66
CA PHE A 115 10.10 5.96 15.74
C PHE A 115 10.09 7.25 14.92
N ASN A 116 9.42 7.21 13.76
CA ASN A 116 9.37 8.32 12.81
C ASN A 116 10.76 8.81 12.34
N SER A 117 11.78 7.94 12.42
CA SER A 117 13.16 8.24 12.01
C SER A 117 13.81 7.02 11.36
N LEU A 118 15.02 7.19 10.82
CA LEU A 118 15.88 6.08 10.42
C LEU A 118 16.64 5.59 11.66
N ASP A 119 16.25 4.43 12.19
CA ASP A 119 16.76 3.85 13.43
C ASP A 119 17.81 2.78 13.12
N GLY A 120 19.07 3.20 13.00
CA GLY A 120 20.15 2.34 12.50
C GLY A 120 19.89 1.92 11.05
N SER A 121 19.73 0.62 10.83
CA SER A 121 19.39 0.05 9.52
C SER A 121 17.89 -0.10 9.28
N VAL A 122 17.03 0.22 10.25
CA VAL A 122 15.58 0.06 10.15
C VAL A 122 14.94 1.42 9.90
N ASP A 123 14.36 1.61 8.71
CA ASP A 123 13.55 2.80 8.45
C ASP A 123 12.21 2.68 9.18
N ARG A 124 12.04 3.46 10.25
CA ARG A 124 10.79 3.49 11.03
C ARG A 124 9.89 4.63 10.56
N ARG A 125 10.20 5.35 9.48
CA ARG A 125 9.34 6.43 8.97
C ARG A 125 8.21 5.85 8.14
N SER A 126 7.01 6.37 8.35
CA SER A 126 5.94 6.19 7.36
C SER A 126 6.28 6.96 6.08
N HIS A 127 5.94 6.40 4.92
CA HIS A 127 6.02 7.12 3.64
C HIS A 127 4.92 8.20 3.48
N LYS A 128 4.00 8.30 4.45
CA LYS A 128 2.94 9.30 4.49
C LYS A 128 3.34 10.41 5.48
N ASP A 129 2.69 10.41 6.64
CA ASP A 129 2.91 11.36 7.72
C ASP A 129 3.49 10.62 8.92
N PRO A 130 4.18 11.32 9.85
CA PRO A 130 4.54 10.76 11.13
C PRO A 130 3.32 10.15 11.84
N TYR A 131 3.49 8.97 12.42
CA TYR A 131 2.45 8.30 13.19
C TYR A 131 2.59 8.61 14.67
N ARG A 132 1.47 8.58 15.39
CA ARG A 132 1.43 8.82 16.83
C ARG A 132 2.00 7.64 17.60
N ILE A 133 2.64 7.95 18.71
CA ILE A 133 3.08 6.97 19.71
C ILE A 133 2.18 7.10 20.94
N GLN A 134 1.66 6.00 21.44
CA GLN A 134 0.89 5.93 22.67
C GLN A 134 1.39 4.76 23.51
N ASN A 135 1.68 4.99 24.79
CA ASN A 135 2.22 3.98 25.70
C ASN A 135 3.47 3.26 25.14
N GLY A 136 4.35 4.03 24.49
CA GLY A 136 5.55 3.51 23.83
C GLY A 136 5.31 2.74 22.52
N LYS A 137 4.06 2.51 22.10
CA LYS A 137 3.73 1.77 20.87
C LYS A 137 3.23 2.69 19.75
N PRO A 138 3.52 2.39 18.48
CA PRO A 138 2.98 3.15 17.35
C PRO A 138 1.50 2.83 17.13
N LEU A 139 0.69 3.87 16.90
CA LEU A 139 -0.69 3.72 16.46
C LEU A 139 -0.74 3.63 14.93
N ASN A 140 -1.62 2.75 14.42
CA ASN A 140 -1.87 2.67 12.98
C ASN A 140 -2.43 4.03 12.50
N PRO A 141 -1.78 4.72 11.54
CA PRO A 141 -2.23 6.03 11.06
C PRO A 141 -3.60 6.01 10.37
N HIS A 142 -4.16 4.83 10.07
CA HIS A 142 -5.47 4.66 9.44
C HIS A 142 -6.60 4.27 10.40
N GLY A 143 -6.32 4.13 11.70
CA GLY A 143 -7.34 3.87 12.71
C GLY A 143 -7.23 2.53 13.42
N ARG A 144 -8.25 2.24 14.23
CA ARG A 144 -8.39 1.02 15.03
C ARG A 144 -8.56 -0.21 14.15
N THR A 145 -7.87 -1.28 14.49
CA THR A 145 -7.95 -2.58 13.80
C THR A 145 -8.64 -3.66 14.62
N GLY A 146 -8.87 -3.42 15.91
CA GLY A 146 -9.36 -4.44 16.84
C GLY A 146 -8.28 -5.38 17.39
N LEU A 147 -7.01 -5.12 17.05
CA LEU A 147 -5.87 -5.94 17.50
C LEU A 147 -4.70 -5.04 17.87
N GLU A 148 -4.07 -5.33 19.00
CA GLU A 148 -2.78 -4.77 19.40
C GLU A 148 -1.69 -5.84 19.36
N GLY A 149 -0.43 -5.41 19.46
CA GLY A 149 0.72 -6.28 19.16
C GLY A 149 1.09 -6.20 17.68
N ARG A 150 1.92 -7.13 17.22
CA ARG A 150 2.49 -7.10 15.86
C ARG A 150 1.86 -8.10 14.91
N GLY A 151 1.11 -9.07 15.43
CA GLY A 151 0.62 -10.20 14.65
C GLY A 151 1.77 -10.93 13.95
N LEU A 152 1.73 -11.05 12.61
CA LEU A 152 2.79 -11.68 11.82
C LEU A 152 3.95 -10.72 11.47
N LEU A 153 3.83 -9.43 11.75
CA LEU A 153 4.82 -8.42 11.36
C LEU A 153 6.01 -8.40 12.32
N GLY A 154 7.20 -8.14 11.78
CA GLY A 154 8.43 -8.12 12.58
C GLY A 154 8.62 -6.81 13.33
N ARG A 155 8.32 -5.68 12.67
CA ARG A 155 8.63 -4.34 13.16
C ARG A 155 7.43 -3.71 13.86
N TRP A 156 7.70 -2.99 14.93
CA TRP A 156 6.72 -2.05 15.49
C TRP A 156 6.59 -0.85 14.53
N GLY A 157 5.35 -0.57 14.08
CA GLY A 157 5.05 0.52 13.17
C GLY A 157 5.07 0.07 11.71
N PRO A 158 5.61 0.87 10.76
CA PRO A 158 5.63 0.51 9.35
C PRO A 158 6.51 -0.71 9.09
N ASN A 159 6.03 -1.60 8.23
CA ASN A 159 6.79 -2.73 7.69
C ASN A 159 6.83 -2.55 6.18
N HIS A 160 7.99 -2.14 5.65
CA HIS A 160 8.13 -1.71 4.25
C HIS A 160 8.22 -2.90 3.30
N ALA A 161 7.57 -2.77 2.15
CA ALA A 161 7.62 -3.70 1.03
C ALA A 161 7.83 -2.92 -0.28
N ALA A 162 8.31 -3.61 -1.31
CA ALA A 162 8.52 -3.04 -2.64
C ALA A 162 7.90 -3.93 -3.72
N ASP A 163 7.09 -3.33 -4.58
CA ASP A 163 6.33 -4.01 -5.64
C ASP A 163 6.81 -3.56 -7.03
N PRO A 164 7.69 -4.32 -7.71
CA PRO A 164 8.18 -3.97 -9.04
C PRO A 164 7.15 -4.26 -10.13
N ILE A 165 6.57 -3.20 -10.70
CA ILE A 165 5.66 -3.31 -11.85
C ILE A 165 6.44 -3.12 -13.15
N VAL A 166 7.00 -4.21 -13.67
CA VAL A 166 7.70 -4.21 -14.97
C VAL A 166 6.67 -4.35 -16.09
N THR A 167 6.66 -3.39 -17.02
CA THR A 167 5.66 -3.32 -18.09
C THR A 167 6.30 -3.32 -19.47
N ARG A 168 5.52 -3.75 -20.47
CA ARG A 168 5.82 -3.58 -21.89
C ARG A 168 4.53 -3.47 -22.70
N TRP A 169 4.59 -2.88 -23.89
CA TRP A 169 3.47 -2.94 -24.83
C TRP A 169 3.32 -4.34 -25.40
N LYS A 170 2.08 -4.82 -25.53
CA LYS A 170 1.79 -6.05 -26.27
C LYS A 170 2.05 -5.79 -27.75
N THR A 171 2.87 -6.61 -28.37
CA THR A 171 3.15 -6.55 -29.81
C THR A 171 2.60 -7.78 -30.53
N ASP A 172 2.31 -7.64 -31.81
CA ASP A 172 2.03 -8.76 -32.72
C ASP A 172 3.32 -9.41 -33.23
N SER A 173 3.21 -10.35 -34.19
CA SER A 173 4.34 -11.09 -34.76
C SER A 173 5.30 -10.22 -35.59
N VAL A 174 4.88 -9.01 -36.00
CA VAL A 174 5.71 -8.06 -36.76
C VAL A 174 6.21 -6.90 -35.89
N GLY A 175 5.95 -6.94 -34.58
CA GLY A 175 6.44 -5.96 -33.61
C GLY A 175 5.58 -4.70 -33.46
N GLN A 176 4.38 -4.66 -34.05
CA GLN A 176 3.48 -3.51 -33.90
C GLN A 176 2.65 -3.63 -32.63
N CYS A 177 2.36 -2.49 -31.99
CA CYS A 177 1.53 -2.45 -30.78
C CYS A 177 0.10 -2.93 -31.09
N VAL A 178 -0.38 -3.88 -30.29
CA VAL A 178 -1.75 -4.38 -30.38
C VAL A 178 -2.67 -3.45 -29.62
N ASN A 179 -3.69 -2.93 -30.30
CA ASN A 179 -4.74 -2.12 -29.67
C ASN A 179 -5.88 -3.00 -29.15
N ASN A 180 -6.48 -2.57 -28.04
CA ASN A 180 -7.71 -3.16 -27.54
C ASN A 180 -8.88 -2.81 -28.46
N THR A 181 -9.72 -3.80 -28.78
CA THR A 181 -10.83 -3.64 -29.74
C THR A 181 -11.87 -2.61 -29.30
N ASN A 182 -12.07 -2.42 -27.99
CA ASN A 182 -13.12 -1.55 -27.48
C ASN A 182 -12.59 -0.13 -27.25
N SER A 183 -11.44 0.02 -26.58
CA SER A 183 -10.90 1.34 -26.24
C SER A 183 -10.06 1.96 -27.34
N GLN A 184 -9.65 1.19 -28.35
CA GLN A 184 -8.72 1.60 -29.41
C GLN A 184 -7.37 2.10 -28.88
N ARG A 185 -7.00 1.72 -27.65
CA ARG A 185 -5.72 2.07 -27.02
C ARG A 185 -4.75 0.88 -27.04
N PRO A 186 -3.43 1.12 -27.07
CA PRO A 186 -2.43 0.06 -26.97
C PRO A 186 -2.60 -0.77 -25.68
N VAL A 187 -2.43 -2.08 -25.80
CA VAL A 187 -2.53 -3.02 -24.67
C VAL A 187 -1.20 -3.06 -23.92
N LEU A 188 -1.22 -2.71 -22.64
CA LEU A 188 -0.06 -2.84 -21.76
C LEU A 188 -0.03 -4.23 -21.10
N GLN A 189 1.13 -4.86 -21.06
CA GLN A 189 1.40 -6.07 -20.30
C GLN A 189 2.27 -5.73 -19.10
N PHE A 190 2.09 -6.45 -18.00
CA PHE A 190 3.02 -6.43 -16.88
C PHE A 190 3.35 -7.86 -16.43
N VAL A 191 4.44 -8.01 -15.69
CA VAL A 191 4.85 -9.30 -15.15
C VAL A 191 4.12 -9.57 -13.83
N SER A 192 3.47 -10.73 -13.73
CA SER A 192 2.78 -11.19 -12.53
C SER A 192 3.23 -12.61 -12.18
N ILE A 193 3.20 -12.94 -10.89
CA ILE A 193 3.40 -14.30 -10.37
C ILE A 193 2.08 -14.84 -9.84
N LYS A 194 1.92 -16.16 -9.85
CA LYS A 194 0.80 -16.82 -9.19
C LYS A 194 1.31 -17.43 -7.89
N ARG A 195 0.85 -16.91 -6.75
CA ARG A 195 1.33 -17.36 -5.46
C ARG A 195 0.87 -18.78 -5.16
N VAL A 196 1.76 -19.59 -4.61
CA VAL A 196 1.48 -21.00 -4.29
C VAL A 196 0.52 -21.14 -3.10
N ASP A 197 0.63 -20.23 -2.13
CA ASP A 197 -0.11 -20.29 -0.87
C ASP A 197 -1.61 -20.01 -1.02
N CYS A 198 -1.99 -19.08 -1.90
CA CYS A 198 -3.40 -18.71 -2.12
C CYS A 198 -3.90 -18.90 -3.55
N GLY A 199 -3.01 -19.19 -4.52
CA GLY A 199 -3.38 -19.34 -5.93
C GLY A 199 -3.73 -18.03 -6.64
N GLU A 200 -3.56 -16.88 -5.99
CA GLU A 200 -3.86 -15.57 -6.56
C GLU A 200 -2.69 -15.02 -7.41
N TRP A 201 -3.03 -14.22 -8.42
CA TRP A 201 -2.04 -13.47 -9.19
C TRP A 201 -1.63 -12.21 -8.43
N ALA A 202 -0.33 -11.96 -8.34
CA ALA A 202 0.26 -10.84 -7.62
C ALA A 202 1.43 -10.21 -8.39
N ILE A 203 1.79 -8.99 -7.99
CA ILE A 203 3.05 -8.36 -8.39
C ILE A 203 4.18 -9.12 -7.69
N PRO A 204 5.32 -9.41 -8.36
CA PRO A 204 6.48 -10.08 -7.75
C PRO A 204 7.25 -9.13 -6.82
N GLY A 205 6.61 -8.74 -5.72
CA GLY A 205 7.18 -7.90 -4.68
C GLY A 205 7.45 -8.64 -3.39
N GLY A 206 8.12 -7.96 -2.47
CA GLY A 206 8.45 -8.51 -1.16
C GLY A 206 8.95 -7.45 -0.18
N MET A 207 9.43 -7.92 0.97
CA MET A 207 9.78 -7.06 2.10
C MET A 207 11.12 -6.37 1.87
N VAL A 208 11.24 -5.13 2.34
CA VAL A 208 12.52 -4.40 2.35
C VAL A 208 13.38 -4.92 3.49
N ASP A 209 14.59 -5.37 3.17
CA ASP A 209 15.53 -5.85 4.16
C ASP A 209 16.15 -4.71 4.98
N PRO A 210 16.58 -4.96 6.24
CA PRO A 210 17.26 -3.95 7.04
C PRO A 210 18.51 -3.41 6.34
N GLY A 211 18.59 -2.08 6.18
CA GLY A 211 19.68 -1.38 5.50
C GLY A 211 19.60 -1.39 3.98
N GLU A 212 18.63 -2.11 3.40
CA GLU A 212 18.42 -2.17 1.96
C GLU A 212 17.68 -0.91 1.46
N ARG A 213 18.11 -0.37 0.31
CA ARG A 213 17.36 0.69 -0.37
C ARG A 213 16.18 0.07 -1.12
N VAL A 214 15.03 0.75 -1.15
CA VAL A 214 13.86 0.32 -1.94
C VAL A 214 14.20 -0.05 -3.40
N SER A 215 15.11 0.69 -4.04
CA SER A 215 15.54 0.39 -5.41
C SER A 215 16.31 -0.93 -5.54
N GLN A 216 17.00 -1.36 -4.49
CA GLN A 216 17.68 -2.66 -4.43
C GLN A 216 16.67 -3.76 -4.18
N THR A 217 15.72 -3.56 -3.25
CA THR A 217 14.61 -4.49 -3.01
C THR A 217 13.83 -4.76 -4.30
N LEU A 218 13.47 -3.72 -5.06
CA LEU A 218 12.76 -3.88 -6.34
C LEU A 218 13.53 -4.75 -7.35
N GLN A 219 14.86 -4.63 -7.41
CA GLN A 219 15.68 -5.43 -8.31
C GLN A 219 15.80 -6.88 -7.82
N ARG A 220 16.03 -7.06 -6.51
CA ARG A 220 16.15 -8.37 -5.86
C ARG A 220 14.86 -9.17 -6.00
N GLU A 221 13.74 -8.63 -5.52
CA GLU A 221 12.43 -9.28 -5.54
C GLU A 221 12.02 -9.67 -6.97
N PHE A 222 12.16 -8.75 -7.94
CA PHE A 222 11.83 -9.06 -9.33
C PHE A 222 12.72 -10.17 -9.91
N SER A 223 14.02 -10.16 -9.57
CA SER A 223 14.95 -11.17 -10.06
C SER A 223 14.69 -12.54 -9.46
N GLU A 224 14.40 -12.61 -8.16
CA GLU A 224 14.16 -13.85 -7.43
C GLU A 224 12.82 -14.46 -7.83
N GLU A 225 11.73 -13.70 -7.75
CA GLU A 225 10.36 -14.19 -7.93
C GLU A 225 9.97 -14.36 -9.40
N ALA A 226 10.41 -13.45 -10.29
CA ALA A 226 9.98 -13.47 -11.69
C ALA A 226 11.02 -14.10 -12.64
N LEU A 227 12.30 -14.10 -12.28
CA LEU A 227 13.40 -14.62 -13.12
C LEU A 227 14.09 -15.86 -12.53
N ASN A 228 13.62 -16.35 -11.37
CA ASN A 228 14.14 -17.54 -10.69
C ASN A 228 15.66 -17.51 -10.48
N THR A 229 16.23 -16.34 -10.14
CA THR A 229 17.68 -16.21 -9.96
C THR A 229 18.23 -17.10 -8.85
N LEU A 230 17.44 -17.45 -7.84
CA LEU A 230 17.88 -18.32 -6.75
C LEU A 230 18.38 -19.69 -7.25
N GLN A 231 17.77 -20.21 -8.32
CA GLN A 231 18.11 -21.50 -8.93
C GLN A 231 18.98 -21.38 -10.18
N ALA A 232 19.30 -20.16 -10.62
CA ALA A 232 20.10 -19.92 -11.83
C ALA A 232 21.60 -20.22 -11.62
N SER A 233 22.27 -20.66 -12.69
CA SER A 233 23.73 -20.84 -12.69
C SER A 233 24.46 -19.50 -12.52
N PRO A 234 25.74 -19.49 -12.09
CA PRO A 234 26.51 -18.24 -11.96
C PRO A 234 26.52 -17.38 -13.23
N SER A 235 26.67 -18.00 -14.40
CA SER A 235 26.64 -17.30 -15.69
C SER A 235 25.28 -16.67 -16.01
N GLU A 236 24.19 -17.37 -15.68
CA GLU A 236 22.84 -16.86 -15.89
C GLU A 236 22.51 -15.72 -14.93
N LYS A 237 22.93 -15.84 -13.66
CA LYS A 237 22.82 -14.77 -12.67
C LYS A 237 23.46 -13.48 -13.15
N GLU A 238 24.68 -13.56 -13.69
CA GLU A 238 25.40 -12.40 -14.21
C GLU A 238 24.67 -11.77 -15.42
N LYS A 239 24.13 -12.60 -16.33
CA LYS A 239 23.31 -12.11 -17.46
C LYS A 239 22.02 -11.43 -16.99
N ILE A 240 21.32 -12.01 -16.01
CA ILE A 240 20.11 -11.44 -15.43
C ILE A 240 20.44 -10.11 -14.76
N GLN A 241 21.46 -10.08 -13.91
CA GLN A 241 21.90 -8.89 -13.21
C GLN A 241 22.23 -7.75 -14.17
N LYS A 242 22.95 -8.04 -15.27
CA LYS A 242 23.25 -7.05 -16.31
C LYS A 242 21.98 -6.46 -16.92
N ARG A 243 21.04 -7.30 -17.35
CA ARG A 243 19.78 -6.86 -17.97
C ARG A 243 18.89 -6.08 -17.02
N ILE A 244 18.83 -6.49 -15.75
CA ILE A 244 18.06 -5.78 -14.71
C ILE A 244 18.71 -4.43 -14.41
N THR A 245 20.04 -4.37 -14.31
CA THR A 245 20.76 -3.10 -14.12
C THR A 245 20.46 -2.15 -15.27
N GLU A 246 20.57 -2.61 -16.52
CA GLU A 246 20.22 -1.82 -17.71
C GLU A 246 18.76 -1.34 -17.69
N LEU A 247 17.81 -2.19 -17.32
CA LEU A 247 16.40 -1.83 -17.21
C LEU A 247 16.16 -0.77 -16.14
N PHE A 248 16.79 -0.90 -14.97
CA PHE A 248 16.61 0.01 -13.83
C PHE A 248 17.38 1.32 -13.98
N ASP A 249 18.46 1.34 -14.76
CA ASP A 249 19.16 2.58 -15.13
C ASP A 249 18.50 3.30 -16.31
N SER A 250 17.56 2.66 -17.02
CA SER A 250 16.83 3.27 -18.12
C SER A 250 15.98 4.47 -17.69
N ASP A 251 15.62 5.31 -18.67
CA ASP A 251 14.77 6.46 -18.41
C ASP A 251 13.33 6.13 -17.97
N GLY A 252 12.92 4.88 -18.17
CA GLY A 252 11.59 4.39 -17.81
C GLY A 252 11.40 4.09 -16.32
N LEU A 253 12.46 3.98 -15.50
CA LEU A 253 12.30 3.66 -14.08
C LEU A 253 11.65 4.83 -13.31
N GLN A 254 10.51 4.53 -12.69
CA GLN A 254 9.85 5.42 -11.73
C GLN A 254 9.65 4.67 -10.41
N VAL A 255 10.20 5.22 -9.33
CA VAL A 255 9.95 4.71 -7.98
C VAL A 255 8.90 5.58 -7.32
N ARG A 256 7.78 4.97 -6.93
CA ARG A 256 6.67 5.64 -6.24
C ARG A 256 6.41 4.97 -4.90
N LEU A 257 6.18 5.77 -3.88
CA LEU A 257 5.83 5.28 -2.55
C LEU A 257 4.30 5.19 -2.47
N CYS A 258 3.80 3.98 -2.25
CA CYS A 258 2.37 3.66 -2.27
C CYS A 258 1.86 3.26 -0.87
N LYS A 259 0.53 3.32 -0.70
CA LYS A 259 -0.17 2.94 0.54
C LYS A 259 -0.78 1.55 0.36
N LEU A 260 -0.53 0.65 1.30
CA LEU A 260 -1.21 -0.65 1.41
C LEU A 260 -1.63 -0.81 2.88
N TRP A 261 -2.94 -0.74 3.16
CA TRP A 261 -3.53 -0.92 4.49
C TRP A 261 -4.84 -1.70 4.40
#